data_AF-A0A3D4WL41-F1
#
_entry.id   AF-A0A3D4WL41-F1
#
_cell.length_a   1.000
_cell.length_b   1.000
_cell.length_c   1.000
_cell.angle_alpha   90.00
_cell.angle_beta   90.00
_cell.angle_gamma   90.00
#
_symmetry.space_group_name_H-M   'P 1'
#
loop_
_entity.id
_entity.type
_entity.pdbx_description
1 polymer ?
#
loop_
_entity_poly.entity_id
_entity_poly.type
_entity_poly.pdbx_seq_one_letter_code
_entity_poly.pdbx_strand_id
1 'polypeptide(L)'
;MRMRRLALGLVSVLVASVLVPATPAQAAGTCDDFGTVTQGKYWINNNVWGQDSGSGWQCIWDSYTSGNTIGWGTSYGWLGQSNSVKSYASSVLGWHWGWKVSNTGLPVRLSANRSVNTGWNFSVQHSGGSMNVAYDLWLHT
;
A
#
# COMPACT_ATOMS: atom_id res chain seq x y z
N MET A 1 -1.28 72.65 31.78
CA MET A 1 -1.75 71.40 31.13
C MET A 1 -0.84 71.12 29.94
N ARG A 2 0.11 70.19 30.05
CA ARG A 2 1.11 69.88 29.00
C ARG A 2 0.86 68.45 28.51
N MET A 3 0.32 68.31 27.30
CA MET A 3 0.10 67.00 26.66
C MET A 3 1.45 66.40 26.23
N ARG A 4 1.77 65.20 26.73
CA ARG A 4 2.85 64.36 26.18
C ARG A 4 2.24 63.40 25.16
N ARG A 5 2.64 63.51 23.90
CA ARG A 5 2.30 62.55 22.84
C ARG A 5 3.24 61.35 22.98
N LEU A 6 2.70 60.16 23.26
CA LEU A 6 3.44 58.90 23.12
C LEU A 6 3.40 58.48 21.65
N ALA A 7 4.58 58.32 21.04
CA ALA A 7 4.72 57.68 19.74
C ALA A 7 4.78 56.17 19.93
N LEU A 8 3.82 55.44 19.36
CA LEU A 8 3.84 53.98 19.26
C LEU A 8 4.77 53.60 18.09
N GLY A 9 5.91 52.98 18.39
CA GLY A 9 6.76 52.36 17.37
C GLY A 9 6.21 51.00 16.96
N LEU A 10 5.92 50.82 15.68
CA LEU A 10 5.60 49.51 15.11
C LEU A 10 6.88 48.65 15.05
N VAL A 11 6.89 47.53 15.77
CA VAL A 11 7.92 46.49 15.66
C VAL A 11 7.44 45.47 14.61
N SER A 12 8.02 45.51 13.42
CA SER A 12 7.78 44.51 12.37
C SER A 12 8.58 43.24 12.69
N VAL A 13 7.90 42.15 13.02
CA VAL A 13 8.51 40.83 13.19
C VAL A 13 8.69 40.20 11.81
N LEU A 14 9.95 40.09 11.35
CA LEU A 14 10.31 39.32 10.17
C LEU A 14 10.30 37.83 10.53
N VAL A 15 9.31 37.09 10.02
CA VAL A 15 9.27 35.62 10.13
C VAL A 15 10.19 35.06 9.04
N ALA A 16 11.35 34.54 9.42
CA ALA A 16 12.25 33.86 8.51
C ALA A 16 11.72 32.43 8.21
N SER A 17 11.38 32.17 6.96
CA SER A 17 10.97 30.84 6.49
C SER A 17 12.16 29.88 6.51
N VAL A 18 12.18 28.95 7.47
CA VAL A 18 13.19 27.88 7.50
C VAL A 18 12.81 26.84 6.47
N LEU A 19 13.61 26.73 5.39
CA LEU A 19 13.49 25.65 4.41
C LEU A 19 14.11 24.38 5.00
N VAL A 20 13.27 23.43 5.40
CA VAL A 20 13.72 22.09 5.82
C VAL A 20 13.95 21.26 4.54
N PRO A 21 15.15 20.70 4.31
CA PRO A 21 15.37 19.82 3.16
C PRO A 21 14.52 18.55 3.32
N ALA A 22 13.68 18.26 2.33
CA ALA A 22 12.91 17.02 2.27
C ALA A 22 13.86 15.87 1.94
N THR A 23 13.96 14.88 2.84
CA THR A 23 14.61 13.60 2.52
C THR A 23 13.76 12.85 1.49
N PRO A 24 14.36 12.21 0.48
CA PRO A 24 13.60 11.37 -0.44
C PRO A 24 12.89 10.26 0.34
N ALA A 25 11.58 10.10 0.12
CA ALA A 25 10.83 8.99 0.69
C ALA A 25 11.40 7.68 0.13
N GLN A 26 11.85 6.79 1.01
CA GLN A 26 12.25 5.44 0.62
C GLN A 26 11.00 4.56 0.48
N ALA A 27 11.02 3.66 -0.51
CA ALA A 27 10.00 2.62 -0.65
C ALA A 27 9.96 1.75 0.61
N ALA A 28 8.80 1.60 1.21
CA ALA A 28 8.53 0.64 2.26
C ALA A 28 8.41 -0.77 1.66
N GLY A 29 9.11 -1.72 2.27
CA GLY A 29 9.08 -3.13 1.86
C GLY A 29 9.34 -4.07 3.03
N THR A 30 9.00 -5.33 2.84
CA THR A 30 9.25 -6.41 3.80
C THR A 30 9.35 -7.75 3.08
N CYS A 31 10.10 -8.67 3.68
CA CYS A 31 10.18 -10.07 3.28
C CYS A 31 9.53 -11.01 4.31
N ASP A 32 8.92 -10.48 5.37
CA ASP A 32 8.23 -11.30 6.37
C ASP A 32 7.04 -12.00 5.72
N ASP A 33 6.84 -13.29 6.01
CA ASP A 33 5.83 -14.14 5.37
C ASP A 33 4.43 -13.53 5.34
N PHE A 34 4.05 -12.86 6.44
CA PHE A 34 2.77 -12.16 6.60
C PHE A 34 2.93 -10.65 6.79
N GLY A 35 4.09 -10.13 6.36
CA GLY A 35 4.38 -8.71 6.31
C GLY A 35 3.46 -7.98 5.34
N THR A 36 3.27 -6.68 5.61
CA THR A 36 2.35 -5.85 4.81
C THR A 36 2.87 -4.43 4.67
N VAL A 37 2.46 -3.74 3.60
CA VAL A 37 2.77 -2.32 3.38
C VAL A 37 1.48 -1.56 3.03
N THR A 38 1.12 -0.54 3.81
CA THR A 38 -0.10 0.26 3.57
C THR A 38 0.16 1.36 2.53
N GLN A 39 -0.74 1.49 1.54
CA GLN A 39 -0.70 2.54 0.50
C GLN A 39 -2.08 3.18 0.31
N GLY A 40 -2.33 4.28 1.04
CA GLY A 40 -3.61 4.97 1.02
C GLY A 40 -4.75 4.06 1.47
N LYS A 41 -5.73 3.82 0.59
CA LYS A 41 -6.87 2.92 0.86
C LYS A 41 -6.58 1.43 0.62
N TYR A 42 -5.37 1.12 0.13
CA TYR A 42 -4.93 -0.24 -0.15
C TYR A 42 -3.88 -0.66 0.88
N TRP A 43 -3.64 -1.96 0.94
CA TRP A 43 -2.44 -2.51 1.55
C TRP A 43 -1.91 -3.67 0.72
N ILE A 44 -0.59 -3.77 0.60
CA ILE A 44 0.09 -4.89 -0.03
C ILE A 44 0.26 -5.97 1.04
N ASN A 45 -0.16 -7.18 0.72
CA ASN A 45 -0.05 -8.37 1.55
C ASN A 45 1.03 -9.29 0.98
N ASN A 46 2.01 -9.75 1.78
CA ASN A 46 2.99 -10.73 1.31
C ASN A 46 2.35 -12.13 1.19
N ASN A 47 1.54 -12.51 2.19
CA ASN A 47 0.68 -13.69 2.16
C ASN A 47 1.37 -15.00 1.76
N VAL A 48 2.45 -15.35 2.44
CA VAL A 48 3.17 -16.62 2.22
C VAL A 48 2.51 -17.76 3.00
N TRP A 49 1.22 -18.00 2.72
CA TRP A 49 0.39 -18.95 3.48
C TRP A 49 0.71 -20.43 3.21
N GLY A 50 1.32 -20.73 2.06
CA GLY A 50 1.55 -22.10 1.58
C GLY A 50 3.01 -22.54 1.65
N GLN A 51 3.86 -21.84 2.41
CA GLN A 51 5.30 -22.10 2.49
C GLN A 51 5.65 -23.52 2.88
N ASP A 52 4.83 -24.19 3.71
CA ASP A 52 5.09 -25.56 4.17
C ASP A 52 5.16 -26.60 3.03
N SER A 53 4.62 -26.26 1.85
CA SER A 53 4.71 -27.12 0.65
C SER A 53 6.00 -26.92 -0.18
N GLY A 54 6.96 -26.16 0.35
CA GLY A 54 8.22 -25.85 -0.32
C GLY A 54 9.24 -25.14 0.56
N SER A 55 10.20 -24.50 -0.10
CA SER A 55 11.23 -23.69 0.54
C SER A 55 11.59 -22.53 -0.37
N GLY A 56 11.83 -21.35 0.19
CA GLY A 56 12.06 -20.17 -0.62
C GLY A 56 11.96 -18.88 0.16
N TRP A 57 11.79 -17.79 -0.56
CA TRP A 57 11.64 -16.45 -0.03
C TRP A 57 10.69 -15.64 -0.90
N GLN A 58 10.07 -14.62 -0.31
CA GLN A 58 9.28 -13.64 -1.03
C GLN A 58 9.32 -12.28 -0.33
N CYS A 59 9.50 -11.22 -1.11
CA CYS A 59 9.48 -9.84 -0.63
C CYS A 59 8.48 -9.01 -1.42
N ILE A 60 7.85 -8.06 -0.74
CA ILE A 60 6.94 -7.06 -1.30
C ILE A 60 7.46 -5.65 -1.02
N TRP A 61 7.11 -4.69 -1.89
CA TRP A 61 7.42 -3.28 -1.69
C TRP A 61 6.40 -2.36 -2.37
N ASP A 62 6.24 -1.14 -1.87
CA ASP A 62 5.56 -0.06 -2.60
C ASP A 62 6.49 0.62 -3.63
N SER A 63 5.91 1.28 -4.62
CA SER A 63 6.69 2.05 -5.59
C SER A 63 6.16 3.46 -5.82
N TYR A 64 4.85 3.64 -5.89
CA TYR A 64 4.25 4.97 -5.94
C TYR A 64 2.77 4.95 -5.50
N THR A 65 2.25 6.09 -5.09
CA THR A 65 0.81 6.31 -4.92
C THR A 65 0.42 7.63 -5.58
N SER A 66 -0.64 7.61 -6.40
CA SER A 66 -1.23 8.79 -7.01
C SER A 66 -2.75 8.67 -6.98
N GLY A 67 -3.38 9.38 -6.04
CA GLY A 67 -4.81 9.28 -5.78
C GLY A 67 -5.22 7.85 -5.41
N ASN A 68 -6.04 7.22 -6.24
CA ASN A 68 -6.50 5.83 -6.07
C ASN A 68 -5.66 4.80 -6.83
N THR A 69 -4.57 5.23 -7.49
CA THR A 69 -3.67 4.35 -8.22
C THR A 69 -2.44 4.09 -7.37
N ILE A 70 -2.11 2.83 -7.15
CA ILE A 70 -0.91 2.40 -6.43
C ILE A 70 0.01 1.62 -7.37
N GLY A 71 1.30 1.78 -7.13
CA GLY A 71 2.36 0.95 -7.67
C GLY A 71 2.97 0.11 -6.56
N TRP A 72 3.22 -1.15 -6.86
CA TRP A 72 3.86 -2.08 -5.94
C TRP A 72 4.55 -3.20 -6.72
N GLY A 73 5.39 -3.96 -6.03
CA GLY A 73 6.06 -5.11 -6.61
C GLY A 73 6.16 -6.27 -5.62
N THR A 74 6.42 -7.44 -6.18
CA THR A 74 6.81 -8.64 -5.45
C THR A 74 7.94 -9.32 -6.19
N SER A 75 8.84 -9.94 -5.44
CA SER A 75 9.88 -10.82 -5.97
C SER A 75 9.94 -12.05 -5.09
N TYR A 76 10.15 -13.21 -5.71
CA TYR A 76 10.13 -14.48 -5.01
C TYR A 76 11.09 -15.46 -5.65
N GLY A 77 11.51 -16.43 -4.84
CA GLY A 77 12.15 -17.65 -5.31
C GLY A 77 11.59 -18.82 -4.53
N TRP A 78 10.87 -19.72 -5.20
CA TRP A 78 10.23 -20.88 -4.58
C TRP A 78 10.70 -22.19 -5.22
N LEU A 79 11.00 -23.16 -4.37
CA LEU A 79 11.19 -24.56 -4.72
C LEU A 79 10.13 -25.39 -3.98
N GLY A 80 9.78 -26.57 -4.50
CA GLY A 80 8.88 -27.50 -3.82
C GLY A 80 7.86 -28.14 -4.75
N GLN A 81 6.74 -28.58 -4.18
CA GLN A 81 5.70 -29.31 -4.91
C GLN A 81 5.07 -28.43 -6.00
N SER A 82 5.00 -28.96 -7.24
CA SER A 82 4.58 -28.22 -8.44
C SER A 82 3.10 -27.81 -8.44
N ASN A 83 2.25 -28.52 -7.70
CA ASN A 83 0.80 -28.31 -7.67
C ASN A 83 0.30 -27.68 -6.36
N SER A 84 1.19 -27.02 -5.61
CA SER A 84 0.85 -26.35 -4.35
C SER A 84 1.23 -24.89 -4.42
N VAL A 85 0.26 -24.00 -4.27
CA VAL A 85 0.49 -22.55 -4.21
C VAL A 85 1.28 -22.23 -2.93
N LYS A 86 2.34 -21.42 -3.07
CA LYS A 86 3.23 -21.05 -1.96
C LYS A 86 2.80 -19.77 -1.27
N SER A 87 2.27 -18.84 -2.05
CA SER A 87 1.93 -17.51 -1.58
C SER A 87 0.89 -16.87 -2.49
N TYR A 88 0.30 -15.77 -2.04
CA TYR A 88 -0.50 -14.92 -2.91
C TYR A 88 -0.30 -13.45 -2.55
N ALA A 89 0.84 -12.89 -2.99
CA ALA A 89 1.11 -11.47 -2.82
C ALA A 89 0.06 -10.64 -3.55
N SER A 90 -0.53 -9.66 -2.86
CA SER A 90 -1.72 -8.98 -3.37
C SER A 90 -1.83 -7.54 -2.86
N SER A 91 -2.31 -6.62 -3.69
CA SER A 91 -2.89 -5.36 -3.22
C SER A 91 -4.35 -5.55 -2.85
N VAL A 92 -4.69 -5.28 -1.59
CA VAL A 92 -6.03 -5.50 -1.04
C VAL A 92 -6.75 -4.17 -0.86
N LEU A 93 -7.98 -4.07 -1.36
CA LEU A 93 -8.94 -3.00 -1.10
C LEU A 93 -10.13 -3.55 -0.31
N GLY A 94 -10.39 -3.01 0.88
CA GLY A 94 -11.48 -3.48 1.73
C GLY A 94 -11.04 -4.57 2.71
N TRP A 95 -11.92 -5.57 2.89
CA TRP A 95 -11.74 -6.65 3.86
C TRP A 95 -11.13 -7.88 3.21
N HIS A 96 -10.14 -8.49 3.87
CA HIS A 96 -9.60 -9.80 3.51
C HIS A 96 -9.14 -10.49 4.79
N TRP A 97 -10.05 -11.32 5.35
CA TRP A 97 -9.87 -12.03 6.64
C TRP A 97 -9.57 -11.13 7.85
N GLY A 98 -9.85 -9.84 7.72
CA GLY A 98 -9.57 -8.83 8.71
C GLY A 98 -9.63 -7.43 8.11
N TRP A 99 -9.76 -6.45 8.98
CA TRP A 99 -9.69 -5.04 8.60
C TRP A 99 -8.28 -4.51 8.83
N LYS A 100 -7.64 -4.10 7.74
CA LYS A 100 -6.31 -3.45 7.81
C LYS A 100 -6.38 -1.95 7.55
N VAL A 101 -7.26 -1.55 6.65
CA VAL A 101 -7.50 -0.16 6.29
C VAL A 101 -8.99 0.12 6.34
N SER A 102 -9.38 1.18 7.03
CA SER A 102 -10.77 1.66 7.12
C SER A 102 -11.12 2.62 5.98
N ASN A 103 -12.40 2.96 5.81
CA ASN A 103 -12.87 3.97 4.85
C ASN A 103 -12.51 3.69 3.38
N THR A 104 -12.41 2.42 2.99
CA THR A 104 -12.07 2.00 1.62
C THR A 104 -13.25 2.10 0.64
N GLY A 105 -14.48 2.21 1.17
CA GLY A 105 -15.71 2.10 0.40
C GLY A 105 -16.20 0.66 0.16
N LEU A 106 -15.44 -0.34 0.60
CA LEU A 106 -15.79 -1.76 0.58
C LEU A 106 -15.88 -2.34 2.00
N PRO A 107 -16.64 -3.43 2.23
CA PRO A 107 -17.45 -4.16 1.24
C PRO A 107 -18.72 -3.38 0.87
N VAL A 108 -19.29 -3.75 -0.27
CA VAL A 108 -20.63 -3.31 -0.70
C VAL A 108 -21.51 -4.54 -0.88
N ARG A 109 -22.82 -4.39 -0.67
CA ARG A 109 -23.77 -5.46 -1.01
C ARG A 109 -23.83 -5.62 -2.52
N LEU A 110 -23.85 -6.87 -3.00
CA LEU A 110 -24.04 -7.16 -4.42
C LEU A 110 -25.33 -6.53 -4.97
N SER A 111 -26.42 -6.58 -4.19
CA SER A 111 -27.71 -6.00 -4.57
C SER A 111 -27.73 -4.47 -4.63
N ALA A 112 -26.69 -3.78 -4.12
CA ALA A 112 -26.59 -2.33 -4.24
C ALA A 112 -26.21 -1.88 -5.67
N ASN A 113 -25.90 -2.83 -6.56
CA ASN A 113 -25.59 -2.58 -7.98
C ASN A 113 -24.56 -1.46 -8.20
N ARG A 114 -23.52 -1.44 -7.35
CA ARG A 114 -22.42 -0.47 -7.43
C ARG A 114 -21.31 -1.03 -8.31
N SER A 115 -20.81 -0.21 -9.23
CA SER A 115 -19.65 -0.59 -10.05
C SER A 115 -18.37 -0.64 -9.19
N VAL A 116 -17.60 -1.72 -9.33
CA VAL A 116 -16.25 -1.85 -8.79
C VAL A 116 -15.27 -1.74 -9.95
N ASN A 117 -14.98 -0.50 -10.35
CA ASN A 117 -14.11 -0.23 -11.49
C ASN A 117 -12.64 -0.46 -11.09
N THR A 118 -11.92 -1.27 -11.87
CA THR A 118 -10.50 -1.55 -11.66
C THR A 118 -9.75 -1.44 -12.98
N GLY A 119 -8.48 -1.03 -12.90
CA GLY A 119 -7.53 -1.05 -14.00
C GLY A 119 -6.22 -1.58 -13.45
N TRP A 120 -5.59 -2.48 -14.18
CA TRP A 120 -4.33 -3.09 -13.76
C TRP A 120 -3.38 -3.23 -14.94
N ASN A 121 -2.19 -2.65 -14.80
CA ASN A 121 -1.08 -2.82 -15.71
C ASN A 121 0.06 -3.47 -14.92
N PHE A 122 0.56 -4.61 -15.40
CA PHE A 122 1.63 -5.35 -14.75
C PHE A 122 2.62 -5.91 -15.78
N SER A 123 3.82 -6.21 -15.32
CA SER A 123 4.83 -6.95 -16.08
C SER A 123 5.35 -8.07 -15.19
N VAL A 124 5.54 -9.26 -15.77
CA VAL A 124 6.05 -10.43 -15.07
C VAL A 124 7.32 -10.91 -15.76
N GLN A 125 8.39 -11.03 -14.98
CA GLN A 125 9.57 -11.79 -15.35
C GLN A 125 9.58 -13.05 -14.48
N HIS A 126 9.42 -14.20 -15.13
CA HIS A 126 9.26 -15.48 -14.47
C HIS A 126 9.97 -16.58 -15.25
N SER A 127 10.62 -17.51 -14.55
CA SER A 127 11.31 -18.65 -15.16
C SER A 127 11.07 -19.93 -14.36
N GLY A 128 10.75 -21.02 -15.06
CA GLY A 128 10.44 -22.33 -14.46
C GLY A 128 9.10 -22.39 -13.71
N GLY A 129 8.65 -23.56 -13.28
CA GLY A 129 7.44 -23.71 -12.44
C GLY A 129 6.14 -23.13 -13.03
N SER A 130 5.14 -22.93 -12.17
CA SER A 130 3.83 -22.38 -12.54
C SER A 130 3.50 -21.16 -11.67
N MET A 131 2.88 -20.15 -12.29
CA MET A 131 2.42 -18.94 -11.62
C MET A 131 1.16 -18.41 -12.32
N ASN A 132 0.35 -17.61 -11.63
CA ASN A 132 -0.75 -16.88 -12.23
C ASN A 132 -0.80 -15.42 -11.74
N VAL A 133 -1.52 -14.58 -12.50
CA VAL A 133 -1.84 -13.21 -12.12
C VAL A 133 -3.35 -13.09 -12.14
N ALA A 134 -3.96 -12.81 -11.00
CA ALA A 134 -5.41 -12.90 -10.85
C ALA A 134 -5.96 -11.81 -9.91
N TYR A 135 -7.21 -11.41 -10.16
CA TYR A 135 -8.06 -10.84 -9.14
C TYR A 135 -8.64 -11.95 -8.27
N ASP A 136 -8.82 -11.65 -6.98
CA ASP A 136 -9.51 -12.52 -6.03
C ASP A 136 -10.53 -11.68 -5.24
N LEU A 137 -11.79 -12.12 -5.25
CA LEU A 137 -12.92 -11.38 -4.68
C LEU A 137 -13.59 -12.21 -3.60
N TRP A 138 -13.75 -11.61 -2.43
CA TRP A 138 -14.32 -12.28 -1.27
C TRP A 138 -15.74 -11.79 -0.99
N LEU A 139 -16.62 -12.74 -0.68
CA LEU A 139 -18.00 -12.50 -0.31
C LEU A 139 -18.27 -13.13 1.06
N HIS A 140 -19.09 -12.47 1.87
CA HIS A 140 -19.51 -12.95 3.18
C HIS A 140 -20.97 -12.53 3.43
N THR A 141 -21.66 -13.27 4.28
CA THR A 141 -23.06 -13.00 4.71
C THR A 141 -23.16 -11.98 5.82
#